data_AF-A0A0D5ZEP0-F1
#
_entry.id   AF-A0A0D5ZEP0-F1
#
_cell.length_a   1.000
_cell.length_b   1.000
_cell.length_c   1.000
_cell.angle_alpha   90.00
_cell.angle_beta   90.00
_cell.angle_gamma   90.00
#
_symmetry.space_group_name_H-M   'P 1'
#
loop_
_entity.id
_entity.type
_entity.pdbx_description
1 polymer ?
#
loop_
_entity_poly.entity_id
_entity_poly.type
_entity_poly.pdbx_seq_one_letter_code
_entity_poly.pdbx_strand_id
1 'polypeptide(L)' 'MQESQQGKRVSILELKRNFLGKFPSHQLSKILSAEPDSLTGEELLAKAQTWLAFFKGDDGTE' A
#
# COMPACT_ATOMS: atom_id res chain seq x y z
N MET A 1 29.29 -15.76 -5.91
CA MET A 1 29.06 -14.42 -5.35
C MET A 1 27.59 -14.11 -5.62
N GLN A 2 26.73 -14.15 -4.60
CA GLN A 2 25.31 -13.84 -4.76
C GLN A 2 25.16 -12.32 -4.71
N GLU A 3 25.14 -11.70 -5.89
CA GLU A 3 24.78 -10.28 -6.01
C GLU A 3 23.34 -10.11 -5.53
N SER A 4 23.20 -9.30 -4.49
CA SER A 4 21.96 -9.04 -3.80
C SER A 4 20.99 -8.33 -4.75
N GLN A 5 20.00 -9.06 -5.28
CA GLN A 5 18.83 -8.47 -5.96
C GLN A 5 17.93 -7.75 -4.94
N GLN A 6 18.48 -6.82 -4.14
CA GLN A 6 17.66 -5.86 -3.43
C GLN A 6 17.26 -4.80 -4.46
N GLY A 7 16.21 -5.11 -5.24
CA GLY A 7 15.63 -4.18 -6.20
C GLY A 7 15.37 -2.83 -5.54
N LYS A 8 15.56 -1.75 -6.31
CA LYS A 8 15.42 -0.36 -5.84
C LYS A 8 14.16 -0.23 -4.99
N ARG A 9 14.34 0.16 -3.72
CA ARG A 9 13.23 0.34 -2.80
C ARG A 9 12.57 1.71 -3.02
N VAL A 10 11.24 1.72 -2.94
CA VAL A 10 10.38 2.90 -3.01
C VAL A 10 9.82 3.12 -1.61
N SER A 11 9.83 4.36 -1.12
CA SER A 11 9.14 4.69 0.13
C SER A 11 7.66 4.96 -0.14
N ILE A 12 6.80 4.43 0.71
CA ILE A 12 5.34 4.66 0.69
C ILE A 12 4.88 5.45 1.93
N LEU A 13 5.80 6.00 2.72
CA LEU A 13 5.47 6.66 3.98
C LEU A 13 4.52 7.85 3.77
N GLU A 14 4.77 8.68 2.75
CA GLU A 14 3.89 9.81 2.44
C GLU A 14 2.51 9.36 1.98
N LEU A 15 2.42 8.29 1.18
CA LEU A 15 1.14 7.68 0.79
C LEU A 15 0.36 7.26 2.04
N LYS A 16 1.00 6.52 2.96
CA LYS A 16 0.38 6.08 4.21
C LYS A 16 -0.10 7.27 5.04
N ARG A 17 0.76 8.26 5.30
CA ARG A 17 0.42 9.45 6.09
C ARG A 17 -0.75 10.21 5.49
N ASN A 18 -0.71 10.47 4.19
CA ASN A 18 -1.74 11.24 3.49
C ASN A 18 -3.08 10.50 3.46
N PHE A 19 -3.07 9.18 3.24
CA PHE A 19 -4.31 8.40 3.21
C PHE A 19 -4.92 8.23 4.60
N LEU A 20 -4.11 7.84 5.60
CA LEU A 20 -4.55 7.66 6.98
C LEU A 20 -5.09 8.95 7.59
N GLY A 21 -4.47 10.10 7.27
CA GLY A 21 -4.93 11.41 7.73
C GLY A 21 -6.27 11.84 7.14
N LYS A 22 -6.59 11.40 5.91
CA LYS A 22 -7.85 11.75 5.23
C LYS A 22 -8.97 10.75 5.48
N PHE A 23 -8.64 9.46 5.60
CA PHE A 23 -9.61 8.37 5.63
C PHE A 23 -9.36 7.39 6.80
N PRO A 24 -9.29 7.84 8.06
CA PRO A 24 -8.85 7.01 9.18
C PRO A 24 -9.70 5.75 9.42
N SER A 25 -10.98 5.78 9.06
CA SER A 25 -11.92 4.66 9.25
C SER A 25 -12.09 3.75 8.02
N HIS A 26 -11.48 4.08 6.88
CA HIS A 26 -11.61 3.30 5.65
C HIS A 26 -10.93 1.93 5.78
N GLN A 27 -11.46 0.88 5.15
CA GLN A 27 -10.89 -0.47 5.25
C GLN A 27 -9.43 -0.52 4.76
N LEU A 28 -9.13 0.16 3.66
CA LEU A 28 -7.77 0.34 3.14
C LEU A 28 -6.81 1.01 4.14
N SER A 29 -7.30 1.85 5.06
CA SER A 29 -6.45 2.46 6.10
C SER A 29 -5.90 1.42 7.07
N LYS A 30 -6.70 0.41 7.43
CA LYS A 30 -6.23 -0.71 8.26
C LYS A 30 -5.12 -1.47 7.54
N ILE A 31 -5.31 -1.75 6.25
CA ILE A 31 -4.32 -2.44 5.42
C ILE A 31 -3.03 -1.63 5.32
N LEU A 32 -3.11 -0.37 4.91
CA LEU A 32 -1.95 0.51 4.74
C LEU A 32 -1.17 0.73 6.04
N SER A 33 -1.86 0.75 7.20
CA SER A 33 -1.19 0.89 8.50
C SER A 33 -0.25 -0.28 8.84
N ALA A 34 -0.55 -1.48 8.34
CA ALA A 34 0.23 -2.69 8.56
C ALA A 34 1.38 -2.89 7.55
N GLU A 35 1.39 -2.14 6.45
CA GLU A 35 2.43 -2.24 5.43
C GLU A 35 3.75 -1.61 5.89
N PRO A 36 4.92 -2.13 5.46
CA PRO A 36 6.19 -1.47 5.72
C PRO A 36 6.27 -0.12 5.00
N ASP A 37 7.10 0.80 5.51
CA ASP A 37 7.24 2.15 4.92
C ASP A 37 8.02 2.19 3.60
N SER A 38 8.55 1.04 3.19
CA SER A 38 9.33 0.90 1.97
C SER A 38 9.14 -0.48 1.36
N LEU A 39 8.96 -0.53 0.04
CA LEU A 39 8.72 -1.74 -0.75
C LEU A 39 9.69 -1.78 -1.94
N THR A 40 9.99 -2.95 -2.47
CA THR A 40 10.60 -3.08 -3.81
C THR A 40 9.57 -2.69 -4.89
N GLY A 41 10.03 -2.49 -6.13
CA GLY A 41 9.11 -2.19 -7.24
C GLY A 41 8.08 -3.29 -7.49
N GLU A 42 8.48 -4.56 -7.37
CA GLU A 42 7.58 -5.71 -7.54
C GLU A 42 6.56 -5.80 -6.41
N GLU A 43 7.01 -5.63 -5.16
CA GLU A 43 6.13 -5.59 -3.99
C GLU A 43 5.13 -4.45 -4.12
N LEU A 44 5.58 -3.25 -4.52
CA LEU A 44 4.70 -2.09 -4.71
C LEU A 44 3.61 -2.38 -5.75
N LEU A 45 3.97 -2.99 -6.89
CA LEU A 45 2.99 -3.33 -7.93
C LEU A 45 1.95 -4.33 -7.44
N ALA A 46 2.39 -5.42 -6.80
CA ALA A 46 1.48 -6.45 -6.27
C ALA A 46 0.57 -5.89 -5.16
N LYS A 47 1.11 -5.05 -4.28
CA LYS A 47 0.36 -4.39 -3.21
C LYS A 47 -0.63 -3.37 -3.76
N ALA A 48 -0.25 -2.56 -4.73
CA ALA A 48 -1.14 -1.58 -5.35
C ALA A 48 -2.37 -2.23 -5.99
N GLN A 49 -2.21 -3.37 -6.67
CA GLN A 49 -3.35 -4.15 -7.20
C GLN A 49 -4.30 -4.59 -6.09
N THR A 50 -3.75 -5.09 -4.98
CA THR A 50 -4.54 -5.48 -3.80
C THR A 50 -5.26 -4.27 -3.20
N TRP A 51 -4.56 -3.15 -3.00
CA TRP A 51 -5.12 -1.91 -2.46
C TRP A 51 -6.27 -1.38 -3.31
N LEU A 52 -6.15 -1.43 -4.64
CA LEU A 52 -7.20 -1.01 -5.56
C LEU A 52 -8.44 -1.91 -5.49
N ALA A 53 -8.26 -3.22 -5.23
CA ALA A 53 -9.38 -4.13 -5.02
C ALA A 53 -10.17 -3.78 -3.75
N PHE A 54 -9.48 -3.45 -2.66
CA PHE A 54 -10.11 -2.98 -1.42
C PHE A 54 -10.63 -1.54 -1.49
N PHE A 55 -10.07 -0.72 -2.39
CA PHE A 55 -10.56 0.64 -2.62
C PHE A 55 -11.92 0.66 -3.30
N LYS A 56 -12.20 -0.30 -4.20
CA LYS A 56 -13.50 -0.46 -4.85
C LYS A 56 -14.52 -1.27 -4.05
N GLY A 57 -14.10 -1.90 -2.96
CA GLY A 57 -14.90 -2.87 -2.21
C GLY A 57 -15.89 -2.29 -1.19
N ASP A 58 -16.19 -0.98 -1.24
CA ASP A 58 -17.15 -0.34 -0.33
C ASP A 58 -17.95 0.77 -1.03
N ASP A 59 -18.38 0.51 -2.28
CA ASP A 59 -19.52 1.22 -2.84
C ASP A 59 -20.78 0.60 -2.22
N GLY A 60 -21.17 1.10 -1.03
CA GLY A 60 -22.45 0.83 -0.38
C GLY A 60 -23.65 1.40 -1.16
N THR A 61 -23.77 0.98 -2.41
CA THR A 61 -24.92 1.10 -3.32
C THR A 61 -25.04 -0.30 -3.92
N GLU A 62 -25.86 -1.23 -3.43
CA GLU A 62 -27.16 -1.18 -2.74
C GLU A 62 -27.25 -2.23 -1.62
#